data_AF-K1XCC9-F1
#
_entry.id   AF-K1XCC9-F1
#
_cell.length_a   1.000
_cell.length_b   1.000
_cell.length_c   1.000
_cell.angle_alpha   90.00
_cell.angle_beta   90.00
_cell.angle_gamma   90.00
#
_symmetry.space_group_name_H-M   'P 1'
#
loop_
_entity.id
_entity.type
_entity.pdbx_description
1 polymer ?
#
loop_
_entity_poly.entity_id
_entity_poly.type
_entity_poly.pdbx_seq_one_letter_code
_entity_poly.pdbx_strand_id
1 'polypeptide(L)'
;MKLKFLPFYEESGRQNTDPTQTAKIHAAALAFAIANMVHIPTSMVENPASHFNLQLLPGINQTVSEWNEEIVFDARECIEQARAFWLIRYTAAHPNSRVIYSFDHSFFETMIGVNMFVSSDFAKFLDTYKAPVLSLAVLATTIIGIKAE
;
A
#
# COMPACT_ATOMS: atom_id res chain seq x y z
N MET A 1 -7.82 -4.88 -21.35
CA MET A 1 -8.45 -4.36 -20.13
C MET A 1 -9.57 -5.27 -19.68
N LYS A 2 -9.36 -6.05 -18.60
CA LYS A 2 -10.41 -6.88 -17.99
C LYS A 2 -11.47 -5.97 -17.32
N LEU A 3 -12.76 -6.30 -17.46
CA LEU A 3 -13.89 -5.46 -16.99
C LEU A 3 -13.82 -5.11 -15.49
N LYS A 4 -13.26 -6.00 -14.66
CA LYS A 4 -13.13 -5.76 -13.21
C LYS A 4 -12.24 -4.57 -12.85
N PHE A 5 -11.35 -4.12 -13.74
CA PHE A 5 -10.49 -2.95 -13.51
C PHE A 5 -11.10 -1.64 -14.01
N LEU A 6 -12.23 -1.69 -14.73
CA LEU A 6 -12.88 -0.50 -15.28
C LEU A 6 -13.19 0.56 -14.19
N PRO A 7 -13.75 0.20 -13.01
CA PRO A 7 -14.02 1.19 -11.97
C PRO A 7 -12.76 1.90 -11.47
N PHE A 8 -11.63 1.18 -11.39
CA PHE A 8 -10.35 1.76 -10.99
C PHE A 8 -9.86 2.78 -12.02
N TYR A 9 -9.97 2.46 -13.31
CA TYR A 9 -9.59 3.36 -14.39
C TYR A 9 -10.44 4.63 -14.43
N GLU A 10 -11.75 4.49 -14.30
CA GLU A 10 -12.68 5.61 -14.30
C GLU A 10 -12.42 6.55 -13.11
N GLU A 11 -12.22 5.99 -11.92
CA GLU A 11 -11.94 6.78 -10.73
C GLU A 11 -10.55 7.44 -10.82
N SER A 12 -9.56 6.73 -11.37
CA SER A 12 -8.25 7.32 -11.62
C SER A 12 -8.33 8.49 -12.59
N GLY A 13 -9.16 8.43 -13.62
CA GLY A 13 -9.34 9.54 -14.55
C GLY A 13 -10.01 10.76 -13.92
N ARG A 14 -10.89 10.54 -12.93
CA ARG A 14 -11.61 11.62 -12.22
C ARG A 14 -10.76 12.34 -11.19
N GLN A 15 -9.97 11.59 -10.42
CA GLN A 15 -9.24 12.11 -9.26
C GLN A 15 -7.84 12.63 -9.62
N ASN A 16 -7.33 12.29 -10.78
CA ASN A 16 -5.95 12.58 -11.13
C ASN A 16 -5.79 14.00 -11.68
N THR A 17 -5.35 14.89 -10.79
CA THR A 17 -5.05 16.29 -11.10
C THR A 17 -3.67 16.48 -11.74
N ASP A 18 -2.77 15.48 -11.65
CA ASP A 18 -1.41 15.53 -12.19
C ASP A 18 -1.06 14.25 -12.97
N PRO A 19 -1.16 14.27 -14.31
CA PRO A 19 -0.86 13.13 -15.16
C PRO A 19 0.56 12.56 -14.97
N THR A 20 1.52 13.36 -14.50
CA THR A 20 2.90 12.91 -14.28
C THR A 20 3.03 11.99 -13.07
N GLN A 21 2.10 12.08 -12.12
CA GLN A 21 2.12 11.28 -10.89
C GLN A 21 1.21 10.06 -10.95
N THR A 22 0.46 9.87 -12.04
CA THR A 22 -0.52 8.77 -12.21
C THR A 22 0.04 7.41 -11.79
N ALA A 23 1.18 7.02 -12.37
CA ALA A 23 1.80 5.73 -12.14
C ALA A 23 2.20 5.55 -10.67
N LYS A 24 2.67 6.62 -10.02
CA LYS A 24 3.07 6.61 -8.62
C LYS A 24 1.87 6.54 -7.68
N ILE A 25 0.77 7.22 -8.01
CA ILE A 25 -0.51 7.13 -7.30
C ILE A 25 -1.06 5.71 -7.41
N HIS A 26 -1.02 5.11 -8.60
CA HIS A 26 -1.44 3.71 -8.82
C HIS A 26 -0.61 2.74 -7.98
N ALA A 27 0.72 2.87 -8.01
CA ALA A 27 1.62 2.06 -7.21
C ALA A 27 1.30 2.17 -5.71
N ALA A 28 1.12 3.39 -5.19
CA ALA A 28 0.82 3.63 -3.79
C ALA A 28 -0.56 3.11 -3.37
N ALA A 29 -1.58 3.31 -4.20
CA ALA A 29 -2.93 2.82 -3.94
C ALA A 29 -2.97 1.28 -3.89
N LEU A 30 -2.34 0.62 -4.87
CA LEU A 30 -2.24 -0.84 -4.92
C LEU A 30 -1.40 -1.37 -3.76
N ALA A 31 -0.27 -0.74 -3.45
CA ALA A 31 0.59 -1.11 -2.34
C ALA A 31 -0.15 -1.06 -1.00
N PHE A 32 -0.94 0.00 -0.78
CA PHE A 32 -1.77 0.14 0.43
C PHE A 32 -2.85 -0.93 0.51
N ALA A 33 -3.54 -1.20 -0.61
CA ALA A 33 -4.56 -2.25 -0.68
C ALA A 33 -3.98 -3.65 -0.38
N ILE A 34 -2.87 -4.01 -1.04
CA ILE A 34 -2.16 -5.27 -0.80
C ILE A 34 -1.74 -5.35 0.66
N ALA A 35 -1.09 -4.31 1.19
CA ALA A 35 -0.62 -4.31 2.56
C ALA A 35 -1.74 -4.53 3.57
N ASN A 36 -2.96 -4.06 3.31
CA ASN A 36 -4.13 -4.29 4.17
C ASN A 36 -4.75 -5.68 4.05
N MET A 37 -4.71 -6.27 2.85
CA MET A 37 -5.23 -7.63 2.58
C MET A 37 -4.30 -8.72 3.10
N VAL A 38 -3.00 -8.44 3.16
CA VAL A 38 -2.03 -9.40 3.67
C VAL A 38 -2.13 -9.50 5.19
N HIS A 39 -2.20 -10.74 5.68
CA HIS A 39 -2.34 -11.04 7.10
C HIS A 39 -1.11 -10.60 7.89
N ILE A 40 -1.34 -10.26 9.16
CA ILE A 40 -0.30 -10.03 10.16
C ILE A 40 -0.27 -11.29 11.03
N PRO A 41 0.89 -11.90 11.28
CA PRO A 41 0.98 -13.04 12.17
C PRO A 41 0.50 -12.65 13.58
N THR A 42 -0.23 -13.58 14.22
CA THR A 42 -0.81 -13.35 15.55
C THR A 42 0.25 -13.29 16.66
N SER A 43 1.40 -13.91 16.45
CA SER A 43 2.57 -13.84 17.32
C SER A 43 3.68 -13.00 16.69
N MET A 44 4.53 -12.44 17.55
CA MET A 44 5.75 -11.76 17.10
C MET A 44 6.68 -12.75 16.39
N VAL A 45 7.16 -12.34 15.23
CA VAL A 45 8.21 -13.05 14.48
C VAL A 45 9.56 -12.39 14.76
N GLU A 46 10.62 -13.19 14.81
CA GLU A 46 11.98 -12.72 15.10
C GLU A 46 12.47 -11.67 14.09
N ASN A 47 12.18 -11.89 12.81
CA ASN A 47 12.58 -11.01 11.72
C ASN A 47 11.40 -10.72 10.77
N PRO A 48 10.64 -9.63 10.99
CA PRO A 48 9.47 -9.27 10.17
C PRO A 48 9.81 -9.06 8.69
N ALA A 49 10.99 -8.48 8.43
CA ALA A 49 11.50 -8.24 7.09
C ALA A 49 11.72 -9.55 6.31
N SER A 50 12.24 -10.58 6.98
CA SER A 50 12.44 -11.92 6.40
C SER A 50 11.14 -12.69 6.28
N HIS A 51 10.25 -12.58 7.27
CA HIS A 51 8.92 -13.16 7.21
C HIS A 51 8.15 -12.67 5.97
N PHE A 52 8.15 -11.35 5.72
CA PHE A 52 7.53 -10.76 4.54
C PHE A 52 8.08 -11.36 3.25
N ASN A 53 9.41 -11.42 3.11
CA ASN A 53 10.06 -11.91 1.89
C ASN A 53 9.81 -13.39 1.63
N LEU A 54 9.71 -14.22 2.67
CA LEU A 54 9.58 -15.67 2.51
C LEU A 54 8.13 -16.13 2.43
N GLN A 55 7.22 -15.50 3.17
CA GLN A 55 5.84 -15.98 3.33
C GLN A 55 4.83 -15.20 2.48
N LEU A 56 5.08 -13.90 2.24
CA LEU A 56 4.08 -12.98 1.69
C LEU A 56 4.43 -12.54 0.27
N LEU A 57 5.71 -12.27 0.02
CA LEU A 57 6.21 -11.75 -1.25
C LEU A 57 5.82 -12.57 -2.50
N PRO A 58 5.81 -13.92 -2.50
CA PRO A 58 5.41 -14.68 -3.69
C PRO A 58 3.97 -14.37 -4.15
N GLY A 59 3.01 -14.33 -3.22
CA GLY A 59 1.61 -13.99 -3.53
C GLY A 59 1.41 -12.53 -3.90
N ILE A 60 2.18 -11.63 -3.27
CA ILE A 60 2.21 -10.20 -3.63
C ILE A 60 2.74 -10.02 -5.05
N ASN A 61 3.84 -10.67 -5.42
CA ASN A 61 4.41 -10.61 -6.77
C ASN A 61 3.41 -11.07 -7.84
N GLN A 62 2.69 -12.16 -7.58
CA GLN A 62 1.65 -12.63 -8.49
C GLN A 62 0.56 -11.56 -8.66
N THR A 63 0.05 -11.00 -7.56
CA THR A 63 -0.99 -9.96 -7.59
C THR A 63 -0.50 -8.72 -8.33
N VAL A 64 0.70 -8.23 -8.02
CA VAL A 64 1.29 -7.05 -8.65
C VAL A 64 1.48 -7.27 -10.14
N SER A 65 1.97 -8.44 -10.57
CA SER A 65 2.15 -8.77 -11.98
C SER A 65 0.83 -8.71 -12.76
N GLU A 66 -0.24 -9.29 -12.22
CA GLU A 66 -1.56 -9.27 -12.88
C GLU A 66 -2.17 -7.87 -12.97
N TRP A 67 -1.91 -7.03 -11.97
CA TRP A 67 -2.31 -5.63 -12.00
C TRP A 67 -1.48 -4.85 -13.02
N ASN A 68 -0.18 -5.13 -13.14
CA ASN A 68 0.72 -4.43 -14.05
C ASN A 68 0.42 -4.71 -15.53
N GLU A 69 -0.16 -5.88 -15.84
CA GLU A 69 -0.69 -6.19 -17.18
C GLU A 69 -1.85 -5.27 -17.58
N GLU A 70 -2.59 -4.75 -16.61
CA GLU A 70 -3.82 -4.01 -16.85
C GLU A 70 -3.67 -2.53 -16.55
N ILE A 71 -2.78 -2.14 -15.65
CA ILE A 71 -2.58 -0.78 -15.12
C ILE A 71 -1.08 -0.47 -15.07
N VAL A 72 -0.68 0.66 -15.64
CA VAL A 72 0.72 1.05 -15.74
C VAL A 72 1.21 1.69 -14.44
N PHE A 73 2.19 1.06 -13.79
CA PHE A 73 2.91 1.59 -12.63
C PHE A 73 4.27 0.89 -12.47
N ASP A 74 5.14 1.41 -11.61
CA ASP A 74 6.39 0.72 -11.26
C ASP A 74 6.10 -0.41 -10.26
N ALA A 75 6.19 -1.65 -10.74
CA ALA A 75 5.95 -2.85 -9.94
C ALA A 75 6.93 -2.99 -8.77
N ARG A 76 8.19 -2.62 -8.96
CA ARG A 76 9.21 -2.69 -7.91
C ARG A 76 8.90 -1.70 -6.81
N GLU A 77 8.59 -0.45 -7.18
CA GLU A 77 8.22 0.58 -6.22
C GLU A 77 6.96 0.17 -5.45
N CYS A 78 5.95 -0.39 -6.12
CA CYS A 78 4.74 -0.89 -5.48
C CYS A 78 5.03 -1.96 -4.42
N ILE A 79 5.91 -2.93 -4.71
CA ILE A 79 6.29 -3.99 -3.75
C ILE A 79 7.04 -3.40 -2.55
N GLU A 80 7.98 -2.49 -2.78
CA GLU A 80 8.74 -1.82 -1.72
C GLU A 80 7.80 -1.02 -0.80
N GLN A 81 6.83 -0.30 -1.37
CA GLN A 81 5.81 0.43 -0.63
C GLN A 81 4.85 -0.51 0.12
N ALA A 82 4.43 -1.62 -0.49
CA ALA A 82 3.54 -2.60 0.15
C ALA A 82 4.22 -3.22 1.38
N ARG A 83 5.53 -3.49 1.28
CA ARG A 83 6.35 -3.94 2.40
C ARG A 83 6.43 -2.90 3.50
N ALA A 84 6.66 -1.63 3.16
CA ALA A 84 6.71 -0.54 4.13
C ALA A 84 5.38 -0.41 4.89
N PHE A 85 4.25 -0.37 4.17
CA PHE A 85 2.93 -0.33 4.80
C PHE A 85 2.65 -1.55 5.67
N TRP A 86 3.00 -2.75 5.22
CA TRP A 86 2.85 -3.97 6.03
C TRP A 86 3.69 -3.92 7.29
N LEU A 87 4.95 -3.46 7.22
CA LEU A 87 5.82 -3.31 8.39
C LEU A 87 5.27 -2.30 9.40
N ILE A 88 4.72 -1.18 8.92
CA ILE A 88 4.07 -0.20 9.78
C ILE A 88 2.88 -0.86 10.52
N ARG A 89 2.00 -1.57 9.79
CA ARG A 89 0.89 -2.31 10.41
C ARG A 89 1.38 -3.37 11.41
N TYR A 90 2.43 -4.11 11.08
CA TYR A 90 3.03 -5.12 11.96
C TYR A 90 3.52 -4.47 13.26
N THR A 91 4.24 -3.34 13.19
CA THR A 91 4.72 -2.64 14.37
C THR A 91 3.60 -2.05 15.23
N ALA A 92 2.48 -1.67 14.61
CA ALA A 92 1.30 -1.21 15.33
C ALA A 92 0.60 -2.37 16.08
N ALA A 93 0.56 -3.57 15.48
CA ALA A 93 -0.02 -4.76 16.09
C ALA A 93 0.88 -5.38 17.19
N HIS A 94 2.20 -5.24 17.05
CA HIS A 94 3.21 -5.77 17.98
C HIS A 94 4.10 -4.65 18.54
N PRO A 95 3.58 -3.75 19.39
CA PRO A 95 4.30 -2.58 19.83
C PRO A 95 5.45 -2.92 20.79
N ASN A 96 6.68 -2.60 20.37
CA ASN A 96 7.85 -2.62 21.25
C ASN A 96 7.95 -1.28 22.00
N SER A 97 7.38 -1.18 23.20
CA SER A 97 7.65 -0.21 24.30
C SER A 97 7.83 1.30 23.99
N ARG A 98 7.67 1.77 22.75
CA ARG A 98 7.95 3.14 22.34
C ARG A 98 6.68 3.99 22.46
N VAL A 99 6.84 5.13 23.12
CA VAL A 99 5.78 6.09 23.48
C VAL A 99 5.15 6.70 22.22
N ILE A 100 3.81 6.86 22.28
CA ILE A 100 2.96 7.29 21.17
C ILE A 100 2.83 8.81 21.14
N TYR A 101 3.27 9.47 20.07
CA TYR A 101 2.96 10.87 19.79
C TYR A 101 2.26 10.98 18.43
N SER A 102 1.09 11.63 18.44
CA SER A 102 0.25 11.94 17.28
C SER A 102 0.66 13.27 16.66
N PHE A 103 0.71 13.35 15.33
CA PHE A 103 0.81 14.61 14.59
C PHE A 103 -0.40 14.73 13.68
N ASP A 104 -1.21 15.77 13.90
CA ASP A 104 -2.40 16.05 13.10
C ASP A 104 -2.02 16.43 11.65
N HIS A 105 -2.85 16.03 10.67
CA HIS A 105 -2.80 16.38 9.23
C HIS A 105 -1.86 15.59 8.29
N SER A 106 -1.42 14.37 8.65
CA SER A 106 -0.64 13.50 7.73
C SER A 106 -1.41 12.27 7.22
N PHE A 107 -0.94 11.63 6.15
CA PHE A 107 -1.43 10.33 5.67
C PHE A 107 -1.34 9.27 6.78
N PHE A 108 -0.38 9.42 7.68
CA PHE A 108 -0.08 8.51 8.78
C PHE A 108 -0.51 9.05 10.15
N GLU A 109 -1.58 9.85 10.22
CA GLU A 109 -2.11 10.52 11.43
C GLU A 109 -2.11 9.65 12.71
N THR A 110 -2.18 8.32 12.60
CA THR A 110 -2.25 7.38 13.72
C THR A 110 -1.04 6.45 13.86
N MET A 111 0.02 6.60 13.06
CA MET A 111 1.13 5.65 12.97
C MET A 111 2.49 6.26 13.32
N ILE A 112 3.28 5.57 14.15
CA ILE A 112 4.61 6.00 14.61
C ILE A 112 5.70 5.15 13.96
N GLY A 113 6.91 5.72 13.86
CA GLY A 113 8.05 5.02 13.27
C GLY A 113 7.93 4.87 11.76
N VAL A 114 7.00 5.59 11.13
CA VAL A 114 6.81 5.65 9.68
C VAL A 114 8.12 5.99 8.97
N ASN A 115 8.89 6.93 9.52
CA ASN A 115 10.20 7.32 9.01
C ASN A 115 11.26 6.21 9.02
N MET A 116 11.03 5.11 9.75
CA MET A 116 11.89 3.92 9.71
C MET A 116 11.64 3.06 8.47
N PHE A 117 10.47 3.20 7.84
CA PHE A 117 10.00 2.35 6.74
C PHE A 117 9.70 3.12 5.46
N VAL A 118 9.43 4.42 5.57
CA VAL A 118 9.00 5.32 4.50
C VAL A 118 9.92 6.54 4.46
N SER A 119 10.42 6.87 3.26
CA SER A 119 11.24 8.07 3.06
C SER A 119 10.41 9.35 3.26
N SER A 120 11.07 10.45 3.63
CA SER A 120 10.41 11.75 3.81
C SER A 120 9.70 12.23 2.54
N ASP A 121 10.27 11.96 1.37
CA ASP A 121 9.71 12.38 0.09
C ASP A 121 8.47 11.57 -0.27
N PHE A 122 8.46 10.27 0.06
CA PHE A 122 7.26 9.45 -0.14
C PHE A 122 6.16 9.81 0.86
N ALA A 123 6.49 10.15 2.12
CA ALA A 123 5.51 10.65 3.08
C ALA A 123 4.84 11.95 2.58
N LYS A 124 5.63 12.94 2.13
CA LYS A 124 5.10 14.19 1.55
C LYS A 124 4.23 13.93 0.31
N PHE A 125 4.64 12.98 -0.53
CA PHE A 125 3.83 12.57 -1.68
C PHE A 125 2.47 12.03 -1.23
N LEU A 126 2.44 11.14 -0.23
CA LEU A 126 1.20 10.58 0.30
C LEU A 126 0.32 11.65 0.96
N ASP A 127 0.90 12.64 1.63
CA ASP A 127 0.16 13.77 2.18
C ASP A 127 -0.49 14.62 1.07
N THR A 128 0.26 14.87 -0.01
CA THR A 128 -0.21 15.65 -1.17
C THR A 128 -1.32 14.94 -1.94
N TYR A 129 -1.19 13.63 -2.12
CA TYR A 129 -2.11 12.80 -2.91
C TYR A 129 -2.97 11.87 -2.02
N LYS A 130 -3.25 12.25 -0.77
CA LYS A 130 -3.98 11.42 0.20
C LYS A 130 -5.34 10.96 -0.33
N ALA A 131 -6.16 11.88 -0.81
CA ALA A 131 -7.50 11.58 -1.32
C ALA A 131 -7.50 10.62 -2.53
N PRO A 132 -6.75 10.86 -3.63
CA PRO A 132 -6.73 9.94 -4.76
C PRO A 132 -6.16 8.57 -4.39
N VAL A 133 -5.10 8.51 -3.58
CA VAL A 133 -4.50 7.23 -3.14
C VAL A 133 -5.51 6.41 -2.33
N LEU A 134 -6.20 7.01 -1.36
CA LEU A 134 -7.18 6.30 -0.53
C LEU A 134 -8.41 5.85 -1.33
N SER A 135 -8.95 6.69 -2.22
CA SER A 135 -10.09 6.33 -3.08
C SER A 135 -9.76 5.11 -3.95
N LEU A 136 -8.61 5.15 -4.64
CA LEU A 136 -8.15 4.05 -5.49
C LEU A 136 -7.81 2.79 -4.70
N ALA A 137 -7.27 2.93 -3.49
CA ALA A 137 -6.95 1.79 -2.64
C ALA A 137 -8.19 1.01 -2.20
N VAL A 138 -9.32 1.68 -1.96
CA VAL A 138 -10.61 1.01 -1.67
C VAL A 138 -11.03 0.14 -2.86
N LEU A 139 -10.98 0.69 -4.07
CA LEU A 139 -11.31 -0.07 -5.30
C LEU A 139 -10.34 -1.24 -5.52
N ALA A 140 -9.05 -1.01 -5.30
CA ALA A 140 -8.05 -2.07 -5.41
C ALA A 140 -8.29 -3.20 -4.40
N THR A 141 -8.64 -2.86 -3.17
CA THR A 141 -9.00 -3.83 -2.12
C THR A 141 -10.18 -4.70 -2.57
N THR A 142 -11.24 -4.09 -3.12
CA THR A 142 -12.39 -4.82 -3.65
C THR A 142 -12.01 -5.76 -4.79
N ILE A 143 -11.20 -5.29 -5.75
CA ILE A 143 -10.77 -6.10 -6.90
C ILE A 143 -9.88 -7.29 -6.48
N ILE A 144 -9.03 -7.09 -5.47
CA ILE A 144 -8.20 -8.18 -4.89
C ILE A 144 -9.10 -9.15 -4.13
N GLY A 145 -10.03 -8.66 -3.31
CA GLY A 145 -10.93 -9.46 -2.49
C GLY A 145 -11.84 -10.40 -3.29
N ILE A 146 -12.28 -10.00 -4.49
CA ILE A 146 -13.05 -10.86 -5.41
C ILE A 146 -12.31 -12.16 -5.78
N LYS A 147 -10.99 -12.25 -5.57
CA LYS A 147 -10.21 -13.48 -5.82
C LYS A 147 -10.14 -14.44 -4.62
N ALA A 148 -10.58 -14.02 -3.45
CA ALA A 148 -10.48 -14.82 -2.22
C ALA A 148 -11.69 -15.73 -1.97
N GLU A 149 -12.68 -15.72 -2.86
CA GLU A 149 -13.85 -16.62 -2.91
C GLU A 149 -13.72 -17.61 -4.08
#